data_AF-A0A0R3XAT2-F1
#
_entry.id   AF-A0A0R3XAT2-F1
#
_cell.length_a   1.000
_cell.length_b   1.000
_cell.length_c   1.000
_cell.angle_alpha   90.00
_cell.angle_beta   90.00
_cell.angle_gamma   90.00
#
_symmetry.space_group_name_H-M   'P 1'
#
loop_
_entity.id
_entity.type
_entity.pdbx_description
1 polymer ?
#
loop_
_entity_poly.entity_id
_entity_poly.type
_entity_poly.pdbx_seq_one_letter_code
_entity_poly.pdbx_strand_id
1 'polypeptide(L)'
;LTEAKKEAEAEEKRERVEQTIRRYEESFDRMLVLAKTSTTDKLVDSFLFNEDRNFALFNYVSEINGEIEKLLNENEELKKQIDDYKNSMNNSIAEKRQELETLELTSNRIEEATEKIRAKLEKTRQILQETAVMTGDLAKKLNCDTSVLERRLAASKDPTLETVLDYLALIEERIDNLLLVRQYIASIDPDAPYIAKPILMGGNLLPLSSSFPTIIPPSLQADFDEPTGEGELKVPLSREELHKRVISQIKAKHTETTGRENEPDV
;
A
#
# COMPACT_ATOMS: atom_id res chain seq x y z
N LEU A 1 -4.16 24.67 -105.32
CA LEU A 1 -5.10 25.25 -104.32
C LEU A 1 -4.68 24.98 -102.86
N THR A 2 -3.84 23.98 -102.58
CA THR A 2 -3.38 23.64 -101.22
C THR A 2 -2.18 24.46 -100.73
N GLU A 3 -1.30 24.92 -101.62
CA GLU A 3 -0.13 25.74 -101.24
C GLU A 3 -0.51 27.19 -100.93
N ALA A 4 -1.27 27.86 -101.81
CA ALA A 4 -1.76 29.21 -101.57
C ALA A 4 -2.61 29.36 -100.28
N LYS A 5 -3.31 28.29 -99.86
CA LYS A 5 -4.08 28.26 -98.61
C LYS A 5 -3.18 28.11 -97.38
N LYS A 6 -2.07 27.36 -97.49
CA LYS A 6 -1.04 27.25 -96.42
C LYS A 6 -0.23 28.54 -96.28
N GLU A 7 0.01 29.23 -97.38
CA GLU A 7 0.77 30.48 -97.43
C GLU A 7 -0.04 31.64 -96.82
N ALA A 8 -1.34 31.73 -97.14
CA ALA A 8 -2.26 32.68 -96.49
C ALA A 8 -2.42 32.41 -94.98
N GLU A 9 -2.45 31.15 -94.54
CA GLU A 9 -2.50 30.80 -93.11
C GLU A 9 -1.17 31.11 -92.38
N ALA A 10 -0.04 31.06 -93.09
CA ALA A 10 1.26 31.46 -92.56
C ALA A 10 1.38 32.99 -92.45
N GLU A 11 0.87 33.74 -93.42
CA GLU A 11 0.79 35.20 -93.40
C GLU A 11 -0.10 35.68 -92.23
N GLU A 12 -1.28 35.08 -92.06
CA GLU A 12 -2.20 35.40 -90.97
C GLU A 12 -1.57 35.10 -89.59
N LYS A 13 -0.79 34.02 -89.47
CA LYS A 13 -0.01 33.73 -88.26
C LYS A 13 1.07 34.77 -88.01
N ARG A 14 1.74 35.27 -89.04
CA ARG A 14 2.75 36.35 -88.93
C ARG A 14 2.11 37.64 -88.45
N GLU A 15 0.99 38.04 -89.06
CA GLU A 15 0.25 39.24 -88.65
C GLU A 15 -0.23 39.14 -87.19
N ARG A 16 -0.72 37.98 -86.76
CA ARG A 16 -1.09 37.76 -85.35
C ARG A 16 0.12 37.93 -84.42
N VAL A 17 1.25 37.32 -84.76
CA VAL A 17 2.50 37.46 -83.96
C VAL A 17 2.90 38.93 -83.88
N GLU A 18 2.86 39.65 -85.00
CA GLU A 18 3.24 41.07 -85.07
C GLU A 18 2.30 41.97 -84.27
N GLN A 19 0.98 41.71 -84.31
CA GLN A 19 0.01 42.40 -83.47
C GLN A 19 0.24 42.12 -81.98
N THR A 20 0.69 40.90 -81.64
CA THR A 20 1.01 40.54 -80.26
C THR A 20 2.27 41.27 -79.78
N ILE A 21 3.30 41.38 -80.63
CA ILE A 21 4.53 42.13 -80.35
C ILE A 21 4.21 43.61 -80.09
N ARG A 22 3.43 44.25 -80.98
CA ARG A 22 3.05 45.66 -80.82
C ARG A 22 2.29 45.93 -79.50
N ARG A 23 1.42 45.00 -79.09
CA ARG A 23 0.73 45.09 -77.78
C ARG A 23 1.69 44.99 -76.60
N TYR A 24 2.70 44.14 -76.69
CA TYR A 24 3.72 44.03 -75.64
C TYR A 24 4.60 45.28 -75.59
N GLU A 25 5.00 45.83 -76.73
CA GLU A 25 5.77 47.08 -76.81
C GLU A 25 5.00 48.25 -76.17
N GLU A 26 3.72 48.46 -76.54
CA GLU A 26 2.87 49.49 -75.92
C GLU A 26 2.74 49.31 -74.40
N SER A 27 2.70 48.06 -73.93
CA SER A 27 2.58 47.76 -72.50
C SER A 27 3.88 48.03 -71.74
N PHE A 28 5.03 47.75 -72.35
CA PHE A 28 6.35 48.06 -71.79
C PHE A 28 6.63 49.55 -71.74
N ASP A 29 6.23 50.30 -72.77
CA ASP A 29 6.33 51.77 -72.78
C ASP A 29 5.51 52.40 -71.65
N ARG A 30 4.31 51.89 -71.40
CA ARG A 30 3.49 52.31 -70.25
C ARG A 30 4.17 52.00 -68.92
N MET A 31 4.80 50.83 -68.78
CA MET A 31 5.54 50.47 -67.57
C MET A 31 6.78 51.34 -67.34
N LEU A 32 7.53 51.68 -68.39
CA LEU A 32 8.70 52.58 -68.31
C LEU A 32 8.32 53.97 -67.81
N VAL A 33 7.20 54.51 -68.30
CA VAL A 33 6.65 55.81 -67.85
C VAL A 33 6.28 55.77 -66.37
N LEU A 34 5.63 54.70 -65.91
CA LEU A 34 5.23 54.54 -64.51
C LEU A 34 6.41 54.33 -63.57
N ALA A 35 7.39 53.53 -63.98
CA ALA A 35 8.59 53.23 -63.20
C ALA A 35 9.65 54.34 -63.24
N LYS A 36 9.45 55.39 -64.04
CA LYS A 36 10.40 56.51 -64.24
C LYS A 36 11.81 56.04 -64.63
N THR A 37 11.91 54.95 -65.39
CA THR A 37 13.18 54.37 -65.86
C THR A 37 13.37 54.59 -67.35
N SER A 38 14.62 54.78 -67.78
CA SER A 38 14.94 55.19 -69.16
C SER A 38 15.10 54.03 -70.14
N THR A 39 15.25 52.79 -69.66
CA THR A 39 15.63 51.62 -70.46
C THR A 39 14.97 50.37 -69.89
N THR A 40 14.45 49.52 -70.78
CA THR A 40 13.75 48.28 -70.46
C THR A 40 14.59 47.33 -69.59
N ASP A 41 15.90 47.24 -69.83
CA ASP A 41 16.80 46.39 -69.04
C ASP A 41 16.87 46.81 -67.56
N LYS A 42 16.97 48.11 -67.29
CA LYS A 42 16.98 48.64 -65.90
C LYS A 42 15.66 48.45 -65.18
N LEU A 43 14.55 48.48 -65.93
CA LEU A 43 13.23 48.18 -65.39
C LEU A 43 13.15 46.71 -64.96
N VAL A 44 13.63 45.80 -65.80
CA VAL A 44 13.67 44.36 -65.52
C VAL A 44 14.61 44.07 -64.35
N ASP A 45 15.82 44.64 -64.31
CA ASP A 45 16.76 44.46 -63.20
C ASP A 45 16.19 44.98 -61.87
N SER A 46 15.54 46.14 -61.87
CA SER A 46 14.89 46.68 -60.67
C SER A 46 13.68 45.84 -60.25
N PHE A 47 12.94 45.26 -61.20
CA PHE A 47 11.83 44.36 -60.91
C PHE A 47 12.35 43.06 -60.30
N LEU A 48 13.37 42.45 -60.90
CA LEU A 48 14.00 41.22 -60.42
C LEU A 48 14.59 41.41 -59.02
N PHE A 49 15.29 42.52 -58.77
CA PHE A 49 15.80 42.84 -57.44
C PHE A 49 14.68 42.98 -56.38
N ASN A 50 13.58 43.64 -56.75
CA ASN A 50 12.43 43.78 -55.86
C ASN A 50 11.71 42.45 -55.67
N GLU A 51 11.63 41.62 -56.71
CA GLU A 51 11.05 40.27 -56.66
C GLU A 51 11.87 39.37 -55.73
N ASP A 52 13.19 39.31 -55.90
CA ASP A 52 14.11 38.55 -55.05
C ASP A 52 14.01 38.99 -53.59
N ARG A 53 13.97 40.31 -53.35
CA ARG A 53 13.79 40.86 -52.01
C ARG A 53 12.42 40.47 -51.43
N ASN A 54 11.37 40.52 -52.24
CA ASN A 54 10.02 40.17 -51.78
C ASN A 54 9.90 38.66 -51.52
N PHE A 55 10.56 37.84 -52.33
CA PHE A 55 10.65 36.39 -52.14
C PHE A 55 11.41 36.05 -50.86
N ALA A 56 12.55 36.70 -50.60
CA ALA A 56 13.29 36.56 -49.36
C ALA A 56 12.45 36.97 -48.13
N LEU A 57 11.71 38.08 -48.23
CA LEU A 57 10.81 38.54 -47.16
C LEU A 57 9.65 37.57 -46.94
N PHE A 58 9.04 37.04 -48.00
CA PHE A 58 7.97 36.06 -47.89
C PHE A 58 8.47 34.79 -47.20
N ASN A 59 9.63 34.27 -47.61
CA ASN A 59 10.24 33.11 -46.96
C ASN A 59 10.54 33.38 -45.48
N TYR A 60 11.09 34.55 -45.16
CA TYR A 60 11.34 34.94 -43.78
C TYR A 60 10.05 34.99 -42.94
N VAL A 61 8.99 35.62 -43.46
CA VAL A 61 7.69 35.69 -42.76
C VAL A 61 7.10 34.29 -42.58
N SER A 62 7.20 33.42 -43.59
CA SER A 62 6.76 32.02 -43.49
C SER A 62 7.54 31.25 -42.43
N GLU A 63 8.85 31.42 -42.38
CA GLU A 63 9.71 30.76 -41.38
C GLU A 63 9.40 31.25 -39.96
N ILE A 64 9.26 32.56 -39.76
CA ILE A 64 8.87 33.14 -38.48
C ILE A 64 7.48 32.66 -38.04
N ASN A 65 6.51 32.60 -38.96
CA ASN A 65 5.19 32.06 -38.64
C ASN A 65 5.27 30.60 -38.21
N GLY A 66 6.10 29.78 -38.90
CA GLY A 66 6.36 28.41 -38.49
C GLY A 66 7.00 28.32 -37.10
N GLU A 67 7.93 29.21 -36.78
CA GLU A 67 8.56 29.26 -35.46
C GLU A 67 7.57 29.71 -34.37
N ILE A 68 6.68 30.68 -34.67
CA ILE A 68 5.59 31.08 -33.78
C ILE A 68 4.66 29.90 -33.49
N GLU A 69 4.23 29.15 -34.51
CA GLU A 69 3.38 27.97 -34.34
C GLU A 69 4.07 26.91 -33.49
N LYS A 70 5.36 26.66 -33.72
CA LYS A 70 6.15 25.72 -32.91
C LYS A 70 6.21 26.15 -31.44
N LEU A 71 6.51 27.42 -31.18
CA LEU A 71 6.58 27.95 -29.81
C LEU A 71 5.21 27.94 -29.11
N LEU A 72 4.12 28.19 -29.85
CA LEU A 72 2.76 28.10 -29.30
C LEU A 72 2.42 26.66 -28.90
N ASN A 73 2.73 25.68 -29.75
CA ASN A 73 2.53 24.27 -29.44
C ASN A 73 3.37 23.84 -28.23
N GLU A 74 4.62 24.27 -28.13
CA GLU A 74 5.47 23.99 -26.97
C GLU A 74 4.91 24.62 -25.69
N ASN A 75 4.38 25.84 -25.77
CA ASN A 75 3.77 26.52 -24.63
C ASN A 75 2.49 25.83 -24.17
N GLU A 76 1.66 25.35 -25.11
CA GLU A 76 0.45 24.58 -24.79
C GLU A 76 0.80 23.24 -24.15
N GLU A 77 1.78 22.53 -24.69
CA GLU A 77 2.26 21.27 -24.12
C GLU A 77 2.84 21.47 -22.71
N LEU A 78 3.65 22.50 -22.50
CA LEU A 78 4.18 22.83 -21.17
C LEU A 78 3.06 23.18 -20.17
N LYS A 79 2.04 23.93 -20.60
CA LYS A 79 0.88 24.23 -19.74
C LYS A 79 0.14 22.95 -19.34
N LYS A 80 -0.09 22.05 -20.30
CA LYS A 80 -0.72 20.77 -20.04
C LYS A 80 0.10 19.93 -19.06
N GLN A 81 1.41 19.84 -19.25
CA GLN A 81 2.30 19.16 -18.30
C GLN A 81 2.24 19.77 -16.90
N ILE A 82 2.23 21.09 -16.78
CA ILE A 82 2.08 21.77 -15.48
C ILE A 82 0.78 21.38 -14.79
N ASP A 83 -0.33 21.34 -15.52
CA ASP A 83 -1.63 20.98 -14.96
C ASP A 83 -1.70 19.49 -14.58
N ASP A 84 -1.11 18.61 -15.39
CA ASP A 84 -0.97 17.19 -15.08
C ASP A 84 -0.13 16.97 -13.81
N TYR A 85 1.00 17.67 -13.67
CA TYR A 85 1.84 17.61 -12.47
C TYR A 85 1.11 18.15 -11.23
N LYS A 86 0.37 19.26 -11.36
CA LYS A 86 -0.45 19.79 -10.24
C LYS A 86 -1.52 18.79 -9.82
N ASN A 87 -2.20 18.15 -10.76
CA ASN A 87 -3.23 17.16 -10.48
C ASN A 87 -2.63 15.92 -9.81
N SER A 88 -1.51 15.41 -10.32
CA SER A 88 -0.78 14.29 -9.71
C SER A 88 -0.32 14.62 -8.29
N MET A 89 0.24 15.82 -8.07
CA MET A 89 0.67 16.28 -6.76
C MET A 89 -0.50 16.39 -5.78
N ASN A 90 -1.62 16.98 -6.21
CA ASN A 90 -2.82 17.10 -5.37
C ASN A 90 -3.39 15.73 -4.98
N ASN A 91 -3.43 14.78 -5.91
CA ASN A 91 -3.87 13.41 -5.63
C ASN A 91 -2.94 12.73 -4.63
N SER A 92 -1.62 12.84 -4.81
CA SER A 92 -0.64 12.28 -3.87
C SER A 92 -0.76 12.91 -2.48
N ILE A 93 -0.97 14.23 -2.39
CA ILE A 93 -1.21 14.91 -1.12
C ILE A 93 -2.52 14.42 -0.47
N ALA A 94 -3.59 14.23 -1.25
CA ALA A 94 -4.86 13.73 -0.74
C ALA A 94 -4.72 12.30 -0.20
N GLU A 95 -4.05 11.41 -0.93
CA GLU A 95 -3.74 10.05 -0.49
C GLU A 95 -2.93 10.05 0.80
N LYS A 96 -1.87 10.86 0.88
CA LYS A 96 -1.04 10.98 2.08
C LYS A 96 -1.80 11.55 3.27
N ARG A 97 -2.71 12.50 3.04
CA ARG A 97 -3.59 13.02 4.09
C ARG A 97 -4.54 11.96 4.61
N GLN A 98 -5.15 11.18 3.73
CA GLN A 98 -6.02 10.08 4.13
C GLN A 98 -5.23 9.01 4.91
N GLU A 99 -4.03 8.66 4.46
CA GLU A 99 -3.14 7.75 5.18
C GLU A 99 -2.82 8.28 6.58
N LEU A 100 -2.46 9.56 6.72
CA LEU A 100 -2.21 10.19 8.02
C LEU A 100 -3.44 10.19 8.93
N GLU A 101 -4.62 10.52 8.40
CA GLU A 101 -5.87 10.51 9.15
C GLU A 101 -6.19 9.09 9.67
N THR A 102 -6.03 8.07 8.83
CA THR A 102 -6.24 6.67 9.27
C THR A 102 -5.22 6.25 10.32
N LEU A 103 -3.96 6.69 10.20
CA LEU A 103 -2.92 6.41 11.19
C LEU A 103 -3.24 7.09 12.52
N GLU A 104 -3.69 8.34 12.50
CA GLU A 104 -4.10 9.08 13.70
C GLU A 104 -5.29 8.41 14.39
N LEU A 105 -6.31 7.99 13.63
CA LEU A 105 -7.45 7.24 14.18
C LEU A 105 -7.03 5.92 14.81
N THR A 106 -6.12 5.17 14.17
CA THR A 106 -5.62 3.91 14.73
C THR A 106 -4.78 4.14 15.98
N SER A 107 -3.94 5.19 16.01
CA SER A 107 -3.17 5.59 17.18
C SER A 107 -4.08 5.92 18.36
N ASN A 108 -5.07 6.79 18.15
CA ASN A 108 -6.04 7.17 19.19
C ASN A 108 -6.79 5.95 19.73
N ARG A 109 -7.20 5.03 18.84
CA ARG A 109 -7.87 3.79 19.25
C ARG A 109 -6.97 2.86 20.06
N ILE A 110 -5.68 2.77 19.71
CA ILE A 110 -4.70 2.01 20.47
C ILE A 110 -4.49 2.66 21.84
N GLU A 111 -4.33 3.98 21.90
CA GLU A 111 -4.20 4.73 23.16
C GLU A 111 -5.38 4.47 24.09
N GLU A 112 -6.61 4.61 23.61
CA GLU A 112 -7.81 4.29 24.40
C GLU A 112 -7.84 2.84 24.89
N ALA A 113 -7.45 1.88 24.05
CA ALA A 113 -7.39 0.48 24.42
C ALA A 113 -6.33 0.23 25.49
N THR A 114 -5.15 0.85 25.36
CA THR A 114 -4.06 0.75 26.33
C THR A 114 -4.45 1.37 27.66
N GLU A 115 -5.12 2.51 27.69
CA GLU A 115 -5.62 3.12 28.93
C GLU A 115 -6.67 2.25 29.62
N LYS A 116 -7.60 1.64 28.86
CA LYS A 116 -8.58 0.69 29.41
C LYS A 116 -7.89 -0.54 30.02
N ILE A 117 -6.86 -1.08 29.36
CA ILE A 117 -6.10 -2.23 29.87
C ILE A 117 -5.31 -1.83 31.11
N ARG A 118 -4.65 -0.67 31.08
CA ARG A 118 -3.90 -0.13 32.21
C ARG A 118 -4.78 0.08 33.44
N ALA A 119 -5.96 0.66 33.27
CA ALA A 119 -6.93 0.85 34.33
C ALA A 119 -7.43 -0.49 34.91
N LYS A 120 -7.67 -1.50 34.06
CA LYS A 120 -8.02 -2.85 34.53
C LYS A 120 -6.87 -3.50 35.30
N LEU A 121 -5.64 -3.37 34.80
CA LEU A 121 -4.45 -3.92 35.45
C LEU A 121 -4.27 -3.31 36.83
N GLU A 122 -4.38 -1.99 36.97
CA GLU A 122 -4.23 -1.34 38.28
C GLU A 122 -5.31 -1.77 39.28
N LYS A 123 -6.58 -1.90 38.83
CA LYS A 123 -7.67 -2.44 39.66
C LYS A 123 -7.36 -3.87 40.12
N THR A 124 -6.93 -4.74 39.21
CA THR A 124 -6.56 -6.12 39.55
C THR A 124 -5.39 -6.14 40.52
N ARG A 125 -4.38 -5.30 40.30
CA ARG A 125 -3.20 -5.18 41.18
C ARG A 125 -3.61 -4.74 42.59
N GLN A 126 -4.54 -3.79 42.71
CA GLN A 126 -5.08 -3.36 43.99
C GLN A 126 -5.81 -4.49 44.73
N ILE A 127 -6.75 -5.17 44.06
CA ILE A 127 -7.49 -6.30 44.65
C ILE A 127 -6.54 -7.39 45.13
N LEU A 128 -5.50 -7.65 44.35
CA LEU A 128 -4.52 -8.68 44.62
C LEU A 128 -3.62 -8.31 45.81
N GLN A 129 -3.27 -7.02 45.96
CA GLN A 129 -2.59 -6.49 47.14
C GLN A 129 -3.49 -6.55 48.40
N GLU A 130 -4.77 -6.20 48.28
CA GLU A 130 -5.74 -6.33 49.38
C GLU A 130 -5.88 -7.80 49.81
N THR A 131 -5.94 -8.72 48.85
CA THR A 131 -5.98 -10.17 49.12
C THR A 131 -4.72 -10.65 49.82
N ALA A 132 -3.54 -10.16 49.42
CA ALA A 132 -2.28 -10.49 50.09
C ALA A 132 -2.30 -10.09 51.58
N VAL A 133 -2.80 -8.88 51.89
CA VAL A 133 -2.93 -8.40 53.27
C VAL A 133 -3.93 -9.26 54.06
N MET A 134 -5.11 -9.54 53.49
CA MET A 134 -6.12 -10.38 54.14
C MET A 134 -5.60 -11.79 54.44
N THR A 135 -4.86 -12.41 53.51
CA THR A 135 -4.23 -13.72 53.72
C THR A 135 -3.21 -13.66 54.85
N GLY A 136 -2.39 -12.60 54.92
CA GLY A 136 -1.45 -12.42 56.03
C GLY A 136 -2.13 -12.26 57.39
N ASP A 137 -3.23 -11.51 57.44
CA ASP A 137 -4.01 -11.34 58.67
C ASP A 137 -4.68 -12.65 59.11
N LEU A 138 -5.16 -13.46 58.16
CA LEU A 138 -5.71 -14.78 58.44
C LEU A 138 -4.63 -15.75 58.96
N ALA A 139 -3.45 -15.76 58.34
CA ALA A 139 -2.32 -16.56 58.80
C ALA A 139 -1.93 -16.21 60.25
N LYS A 140 -1.90 -14.91 60.59
CA LYS A 140 -1.66 -14.42 61.96
C LYS A 140 -2.75 -14.88 62.93
N LYS A 141 -4.03 -14.78 62.57
CA LYS A 141 -5.16 -15.20 63.43
C LYS A 141 -5.17 -16.70 63.72
N LEU A 142 -4.79 -17.52 62.74
CA LEU A 142 -4.77 -18.99 62.88
C LEU A 142 -3.51 -19.53 63.58
N ASN A 143 -2.57 -18.64 63.95
CA ASN A 143 -1.25 -18.98 64.48
C ASN A 143 -0.56 -20.05 63.62
N CYS A 144 -0.54 -19.84 62.30
CA CYS A 144 0.16 -20.73 61.39
C CYS A 144 1.68 -20.66 61.66
N ASP A 145 2.38 -21.80 61.61
CA ASP A 145 3.83 -21.83 61.81
C ASP A 145 4.54 -21.27 60.57
N THR A 146 4.81 -19.96 60.59
CA THR A 146 5.45 -19.24 59.48
C THR A 146 6.95 -19.52 59.37
N SER A 147 7.55 -20.32 60.27
CA SER A 147 8.99 -20.57 60.30
C SER A 147 9.53 -21.24 59.02
N VAL A 148 8.70 -22.02 58.33
CA VAL A 148 9.03 -22.66 57.04
C VAL A 148 9.04 -21.64 55.90
N LEU A 149 8.08 -20.70 55.89
CA LEU A 149 8.06 -19.62 54.92
C LEU A 149 9.18 -18.61 55.20
N GLU A 150 9.40 -18.19 56.44
CA GLU A 150 10.46 -17.24 56.82
C GLU A 150 11.88 -17.74 56.48
N ARG A 151 12.08 -19.06 56.43
CA ARG A 151 13.35 -19.69 56.01
C ARG A 151 13.53 -19.72 54.48
N ARG A 152 12.43 -19.82 53.72
CA ARG A 152 12.43 -19.83 52.23
C ARG A 152 12.28 -18.43 51.61
N LEU A 153 11.60 -17.50 52.28
CA LEU A 153 11.43 -16.10 51.92
C LEU A 153 12.55 -15.27 52.56
N ALA A 154 13.72 -15.23 51.92
CA ALA A 154 14.74 -14.27 52.31
C ALA A 154 14.25 -12.83 51.96
N ALA A 155 13.86 -12.09 53.01
CA ALA A 155 13.60 -10.64 53.07
C ALA A 155 12.20 -10.11 52.68
N SER A 156 11.17 -10.47 53.45
CA SER A 156 10.33 -9.52 54.22
C SER A 156 9.29 -10.32 55.01
N LYS A 157 8.90 -9.83 56.20
CA LYS A 157 7.94 -10.50 57.08
C LYS A 157 6.49 -10.40 56.55
N ASP A 158 6.27 -9.58 55.54
CA ASP A 158 4.96 -9.22 55.04
C ASP A 158 4.59 -10.03 53.79
N PRO A 159 3.31 -10.44 53.67
CA PRO A 159 2.84 -11.21 52.52
C PRO A 159 2.93 -10.36 51.25
N THR A 160 3.89 -10.69 50.39
CA THR A 160 4.01 -10.11 49.05
C THR A 160 3.23 -10.98 48.06
N LEU A 161 2.74 -10.40 46.96
CA LEU A 161 1.97 -11.11 45.93
C LEU A 161 2.59 -12.48 45.53
N GLU A 162 3.90 -12.51 45.29
CA GLU A 162 4.62 -13.73 44.91
C GLU A 162 4.51 -14.86 45.94
N THR A 163 4.24 -14.50 47.20
CA THR A 163 4.27 -15.39 48.36
C THR A 163 2.86 -15.71 48.89
N VAL A 164 1.82 -15.04 48.38
CA VAL A 164 0.41 -15.23 48.84
C VAL A 164 -0.04 -16.67 48.69
N LEU A 165 0.34 -17.33 47.58
CA LEU A 165 -0.03 -18.72 47.33
C LEU A 165 0.60 -19.66 48.36
N ASP A 166 1.86 -19.42 48.75
CA ASP A 166 2.53 -20.20 49.79
C ASP A 166 1.86 -19.99 51.18
N TYR A 167 1.43 -18.76 51.50
CA TYR A 167 0.66 -18.49 52.71
C TYR A 167 -0.71 -19.18 52.71
N LEU A 168 -1.40 -19.24 51.56
CA LEU A 168 -2.68 -19.94 51.44
C LEU A 168 -2.52 -21.45 51.65
N ALA A 169 -1.48 -22.06 51.11
CA ALA A 169 -1.19 -23.48 51.33
C ALA A 169 -0.94 -23.79 52.82
N LEU A 170 -0.23 -22.91 53.54
CA LEU A 170 -0.01 -23.07 54.97
C LEU A 170 -1.31 -22.91 55.79
N ILE A 171 -2.17 -21.97 55.39
CA ILE A 171 -3.49 -21.79 56.01
C ILE A 171 -4.37 -23.03 55.79
N GLU A 172 -4.35 -23.60 54.58
CA GLU A 172 -5.08 -24.83 54.25
C GLU A 172 -4.64 -25.98 55.16
N GLU A 173 -3.33 -26.23 55.26
CA GLU A 173 -2.79 -27.26 56.17
C GLU A 173 -3.21 -27.03 57.63
N ARG A 174 -3.23 -25.76 58.08
CA ARG A 174 -3.64 -25.44 59.45
C ARG A 174 -5.13 -25.67 59.67
N ILE A 175 -5.97 -25.32 58.71
CA ILE A 175 -7.43 -25.55 58.76
C ILE A 175 -7.72 -27.05 58.76
N ASP A 176 -7.06 -27.83 57.91
CA ASP A 176 -7.23 -29.29 57.85
C ASP A 176 -6.88 -29.95 59.19
N ASN A 177 -5.77 -29.55 59.81
CA ASN A 177 -5.39 -30.01 61.13
C ASN A 177 -6.44 -29.64 62.19
N LEU A 178 -6.98 -28.42 62.17
CA LEU A 178 -8.02 -27.98 63.10
C LEU A 178 -9.34 -28.74 62.90
N LEU A 179 -9.72 -29.02 61.66
CA LEU A 179 -10.88 -29.84 61.33
C LEU A 179 -10.72 -31.27 61.83
N LEU A 180 -9.53 -31.88 61.69
CA LEU A 180 -9.24 -33.20 62.20
C LEU A 180 -9.36 -33.25 63.74
N VAL A 181 -8.81 -32.25 64.44
CA VAL A 181 -8.95 -32.13 65.90
C VAL A 181 -10.41 -31.98 66.32
N ARG A 182 -11.19 -31.17 65.59
CA ARG A 182 -12.62 -31.02 65.85
C ARG A 182 -13.40 -32.32 65.64
N GLN A 183 -13.10 -33.07 64.58
CA GLN A 183 -13.70 -34.38 64.32
C GLN A 183 -13.35 -35.38 65.43
N TYR A 184 -12.11 -35.36 65.91
CA TYR A 184 -11.69 -36.20 67.03
C TYR A 184 -12.42 -35.85 68.33
N ILE A 185 -12.61 -34.56 68.65
CA ILE A 185 -13.40 -34.14 69.82
C ILE A 185 -14.87 -34.56 69.66
N ALA A 186 -15.45 -34.39 68.47
CA ALA A 186 -16.84 -34.74 68.20
C ALA A 186 -17.12 -36.25 68.18
N SER A 187 -16.10 -37.09 67.99
CA SER A 187 -16.25 -38.55 68.13
C SER A 187 -16.21 -39.02 69.58
N ILE A 188 -15.64 -38.20 70.48
CA ILE A 188 -15.57 -38.47 71.92
C ILE A 188 -16.81 -37.96 72.65
N ASP A 189 -17.44 -36.88 72.17
CA ASP A 189 -18.57 -36.22 72.84
C ASP A 189 -19.94 -36.64 72.23
N PRO A 190 -20.79 -37.41 72.94
CA PRO A 190 -22.03 -37.96 72.38
C PRO A 190 -23.15 -36.93 72.14
N ASP A 191 -23.04 -35.72 72.69
CA ASP A 191 -24.05 -34.65 72.59
C ASP A 191 -23.67 -33.55 71.57
N ALA A 192 -22.62 -33.78 70.77
CA ALA A 192 -22.17 -32.81 69.77
C ALA A 192 -23.14 -32.70 68.57
N PRO A 193 -23.46 -31.49 68.09
CA PRO A 193 -24.39 -31.28 66.97
C PRO A 193 -23.93 -31.99 65.69
N TYR A 194 -24.88 -32.61 64.98
CA TYR A 194 -24.71 -33.52 63.83
C TYR A 194 -23.78 -33.03 62.70
N ILE A 195 -23.51 -31.72 62.61
CA ILE A 195 -22.58 -31.10 61.66
C ILE A 195 -21.12 -31.58 61.87
N ALA A 196 -20.80 -32.16 63.04
CA ALA A 196 -19.49 -32.69 63.35
C ALA A 196 -19.32 -34.20 63.07
N LYS A 197 -20.35 -34.88 62.55
CA LYS A 197 -20.28 -36.26 62.08
C LYS A 197 -19.88 -36.25 60.59
N PRO A 198 -19.01 -37.17 60.16
CA PRO A 198 -18.07 -36.95 59.06
C PRO A 198 -18.81 -36.78 57.72
N ILE A 199 -18.72 -35.58 57.14
CA ILE A 199 -19.12 -35.33 55.74
C ILE A 199 -17.94 -34.81 54.91
N LEU A 200 -16.81 -34.43 55.54
CA LEU A 200 -15.72 -33.76 54.86
C LEU A 200 -14.40 -34.54 54.91
N MET A 201 -14.45 -35.83 54.60
CA MET A 201 -13.22 -36.57 54.30
C MET A 201 -13.49 -37.46 53.09
N GLY A 202 -12.97 -37.04 51.92
CA GLY A 202 -12.67 -37.97 50.83
C GLY A 202 -13.51 -37.93 49.54
N GLY A 203 -14.15 -36.80 49.20
CA GLY A 203 -14.78 -36.67 47.86
C GLY A 203 -13.79 -36.36 46.73
N ASN A 204 -12.82 -35.46 46.95
CA ASN A 204 -12.07 -34.83 45.86
C ASN A 204 -10.54 -34.76 46.08
N LEU A 205 -9.95 -35.64 46.91
CA LEU A 205 -8.49 -35.74 47.07
C LEU A 205 -7.88 -36.89 46.25
N LEU A 206 -8.37 -37.09 45.01
CA LEU A 206 -7.44 -37.62 44.02
C LEU A 206 -6.50 -36.47 43.67
N PRO A 207 -5.16 -36.68 43.63
CA PRO A 207 -4.29 -35.70 43.01
C PRO A 207 -4.91 -35.40 41.66
N LEU A 208 -5.21 -34.12 41.38
CA LEU A 208 -5.68 -33.70 40.07
C LEU A 208 -4.68 -34.32 39.11
N SER A 209 -5.09 -35.37 38.39
CA SER A 209 -4.22 -35.95 37.39
C SER A 209 -4.05 -34.80 36.43
N SER A 210 -2.89 -34.17 36.49
CA SER A 210 -2.46 -33.20 35.52
C SER A 210 -2.18 -34.01 34.26
N SER A 211 -3.23 -34.54 33.65
CA SER A 211 -3.32 -34.53 32.21
C SER A 211 -3.37 -33.06 31.85
N PHE A 212 -2.18 -32.44 31.84
CA PHE A 212 -1.99 -31.29 30.97
C PHE A 212 -2.65 -31.67 29.65
N PRO A 213 -3.56 -30.87 29.08
CA PRO A 213 -4.04 -31.16 27.75
C PRO A 213 -2.78 -31.30 26.90
N THR A 214 -2.58 -32.46 26.29
CA THR A 214 -1.49 -32.64 25.32
C THR A 214 -1.76 -31.62 24.23
N ILE A 215 -1.05 -30.50 24.29
CA ILE A 215 -1.07 -29.48 23.26
C ILE A 215 -0.38 -30.15 22.08
N ILE A 216 -1.18 -30.73 21.20
CA ILE A 216 -0.72 -31.14 19.89
C ILE A 216 -0.49 -29.82 19.14
N PRO A 217 0.76 -29.43 18.84
CA PRO A 217 0.99 -28.24 18.05
C PRO A 217 0.27 -28.43 16.71
N PRO A 218 -0.41 -27.40 16.17
CA PRO A 218 -1.02 -27.50 14.86
C PRO A 218 0.05 -27.95 13.87
N SER A 219 -0.24 -29.03 13.15
CA SER A 219 0.57 -29.50 12.03
C SER A 219 0.83 -28.30 11.10
N LEU A 220 2.10 -27.94 10.93
CA LEU A 220 2.54 -26.97 9.93
C LEU A 220 2.56 -27.61 8.52
N GLN A 221 1.61 -28.48 8.24
CA GLN A 221 1.46 -29.19 6.97
C GLN A 221 -0.03 -29.34 6.68
N ALA A 222 -0.61 -28.29 6.10
CA ALA A 222 -1.89 -28.38 5.40
C ALA A 222 -1.98 -27.47 4.17
N ASP A 223 -1.08 -26.49 3.99
CA ASP A 223 -1.08 -25.60 2.81
C ASP A 223 0.29 -25.44 2.12
N PHE A 224 1.27 -26.28 2.45
CA PHE A 224 2.51 -26.37 1.68
C PHE A 224 2.55 -27.73 0.99
N ASP A 225 1.88 -27.82 -0.17
CA ASP A 225 2.22 -28.80 -1.19
C ASP A 225 3.63 -28.48 -1.69
N GLU A 226 4.61 -29.01 -0.97
CA GLU A 226 5.99 -29.08 -1.39
C GLU A 226 6.08 -30.18 -2.47
N PRO A 227 6.28 -29.86 -3.76
CA PRO A 227 6.38 -30.89 -4.76
C PRO A 227 7.66 -31.67 -4.50
N THR A 228 7.48 -32.94 -4.14
CA THR A 228 8.49 -33.97 -4.01
C THR A 228 9.38 -33.98 -5.25
N GLY A 229 10.54 -33.33 -5.13
CA GLY A 229 11.59 -33.30 -6.13
C GLY A 229 12.90 -33.58 -5.42
N GLU A 230 13.27 -34.85 -5.35
CA GLU A 230 14.59 -35.26 -4.92
C GLU A 230 15.65 -34.55 -5.78
N GLY A 231 16.58 -33.82 -5.13
CA GLY A 231 17.80 -33.34 -5.78
C GLY A 231 18.17 -31.89 -5.48
N GLU A 232 19.06 -31.72 -4.51
CA GLU A 232 20.02 -30.62 -4.37
C GLU A 232 19.50 -29.23 -3.95
N LEU A 233 19.59 -28.97 -2.65
CA LEU A 233 19.84 -27.65 -2.08
C LEU A 233 21.14 -27.07 -2.68
N LYS A 234 21.06 -26.20 -3.70
CA LYS A 234 22.17 -25.30 -4.08
C LYS A 234 21.66 -24.07 -4.85
N VAL A 235 21.96 -22.91 -4.27
CA VAL A 235 21.86 -21.53 -4.80
C VAL A 235 20.46 -20.87 -4.66
N PRO A 236 20.38 -19.68 -4.02
CA PRO A 236 19.15 -18.88 -4.05
C PRO A 236 18.83 -18.49 -5.49
N LEU A 237 17.60 -18.76 -5.94
CA LEU A 237 17.16 -18.48 -7.30
C LEU A 237 17.37 -17.01 -7.67
N SER A 238 17.85 -16.79 -8.90
CA SER A 238 17.95 -15.45 -9.48
C SER A 238 16.56 -14.82 -9.65
N ARG A 239 16.47 -13.49 -9.56
CA ARG A 239 15.22 -12.73 -9.76
C ARG A 239 14.53 -13.08 -11.09
N GLU A 240 15.30 -13.35 -12.13
CA GLU A 240 14.76 -13.73 -13.44
C GLU A 240 14.20 -15.16 -13.47
N GLU A 241 14.83 -16.09 -12.75
CA GLU A 241 14.34 -17.47 -12.62
C GLU A 241 13.07 -17.53 -11.78
N LEU A 242 13.02 -16.76 -10.70
CA LEU A 242 11.83 -16.60 -9.86
C LEU A 242 10.66 -16.04 -10.70
N HIS A 243 10.91 -15.02 -11.50
CA HIS A 243 9.90 -14.41 -12.36
C HIS A 243 9.38 -15.39 -13.42
N LYS A 244 10.26 -16.17 -14.06
CA LYS A 244 9.85 -17.22 -15.00
C LYS A 244 9.02 -18.32 -14.32
N ARG A 245 9.39 -18.73 -13.10
CA ARG A 245 8.66 -19.77 -12.34
C ARG A 245 7.27 -19.30 -11.91
N VAL A 246 7.15 -18.05 -11.46
CA VAL A 246 5.86 -17.41 -11.12
C VAL A 246 4.98 -17.29 -12.35
N ILE A 247 5.51 -16.84 -13.50
CA ILE A 247 4.73 -16.78 -14.75
C ILE A 247 4.27 -18.16 -15.19
N SER A 248 5.12 -19.19 -15.07
CA SER A 248 4.74 -20.56 -15.40
C SER A 248 3.64 -21.09 -14.50
N GLN A 249 3.68 -20.81 -13.19
CA GLN A 249 2.62 -21.19 -12.25
C GLN A 249 1.31 -20.45 -12.54
N ILE A 250 1.35 -19.16 -12.87
CA ILE A 250 0.16 -18.38 -13.23
C ILE A 250 -0.47 -18.93 -14.52
N LYS A 251 0.35 -19.31 -15.51
CA LYS A 251 -0.14 -19.94 -16.74
C LYS A 251 -0.76 -21.32 -16.49
N ALA A 252 -0.11 -22.16 -15.67
CA ALA A 252 -0.64 -23.47 -15.28
C ALA A 252 -1.98 -23.34 -14.53
N LYS A 253 -2.07 -22.38 -13.59
CA LYS A 253 -3.30 -22.09 -12.86
C LYS A 253 -4.41 -21.56 -13.77
N HIS A 254 -4.07 -20.73 -14.76
CA HIS A 254 -5.05 -20.26 -15.74
C HIS A 254 -5.58 -21.38 -16.65
N THR A 255 -4.73 -22.33 -17.06
CA THR A 255 -5.16 -23.50 -17.84
C THR A 255 -6.01 -24.48 -17.02
N GLU A 256 -5.74 -24.62 -15.72
CA GLU A 256 -6.61 -25.42 -14.84
C GLU A 256 -7.97 -24.75 -14.58
N THR A 257 -8.03 -23.41 -14.50
CA THR A 257 -9.31 -22.69 -14.37
C THR A 257 -10.15 -22.71 -15.65
N THR A 258 -9.53 -22.72 -16.84
CA THR A 258 -10.27 -22.82 -18.11
C THR A 258 -10.64 -24.26 -18.51
N GLY A 259 -9.98 -25.26 -17.92
CA GLY A 259 -10.37 -26.68 -18.04
C GLY A 259 -11.61 -27.03 -17.22
N ARG A 260 -11.88 -26.32 -16.11
CA ARG A 260 -13.06 -26.54 -15.24
C ARG A 260 -14.36 -25.89 -15.75
N GLU A 261 -14.29 -25.00 -16.74
CA GLU A 261 -15.47 -24.37 -17.36
C GLU A 261 -15.98 -25.10 -18.62
N ASN A 262 -15.28 -26.15 -19.08
CA ASN A 262 -15.63 -26.91 -20.28
C ASN A 262 -15.89 -28.41 -19.98
N GLU A 263 -16.63 -28.70 -18.91
CA GLU A 263 -17.23 -30.02 -18.68
C GLU A 263 -18.75 -29.89 -18.90
N PRO A 264 -19.34 -30.49 -19.96
CA PRO A 264 -20.78 -30.46 -20.14
C PRO A 264 -21.43 -31.42 -19.15
N ASP A 265 -22.42 -30.92 -18.41
CA ASP A 265 -23.33 -31.70 -17.57
C ASP A 265 -23.85 -32.93 -18.34
N VAL A 266 -23.58 -34.12 -17.80
CA VAL A 266 -24.28 -35.38 -18.09
C VAL A 266 -24.87 -35.91 -16.80
#